data_AF-A0A6F9WZK2-F1
#
_entry.id   AF-A0A6F9WZK2-F1
#
_cell.length_a   1.000
_cell.length_b   1.000
_cell.length_c   1.000
_cell.angle_alpha   90.00
_cell.angle_beta   90.00
_cell.angle_gamma   90.00
#
_symmetry.space_group_name_H-M   'P 1'
#
loop_
_entity.id
_entity.type
_entity.pdbx_description
1 polymer ?
#
loop_
_entity_poly.entity_id
_entity_poly.type
_entity_poly.pdbx_seq_one_letter_code
_entity_poly.pdbx_strand_id
1 'polypeptide(L)'
;MTQLHRPDKTETQVIAPMRNTNGFTLVELAIVMIIVGLLVGMGSSMVGVLTSAIKVRESKETLEGASQSLTSYAAGSNNLPSGATFTSTVKNPQDAWGRDILYLYDPNLNAVSPASLTKDTICGRRTTTLTLQTLDPAATIPNVAFVLLSAGSDASVQTTLNTNGTVTAKLDGINVTSGSTILLGTKASAAGKITVDARTSDDIVRWVTLDELRSKMGCQGGQLKIINNEVPFGNYSTQYLAAFTPDGGTGGYEWRILSKQLPRGIASAPAVGLGWNTGTFANTSSSTWGAANTLTLSGWPRPSGSYSLTVMVRDNSGNSASKPFVFTVNPN
;
A
#
# COMPACT_ATOMS: atom_id res chain seq x y z
N MET A 1 -120.70 17.45 2.80
CA MET A 1 -120.03 18.43 1.93
C MET A 1 -118.53 18.34 2.24
N THR A 2 -117.61 18.18 1.29
CA THR A 2 -117.72 18.27 -0.18
C THR A 2 -116.77 17.27 -0.87
N GLN A 3 -117.15 16.78 -2.05
CA GLN A 3 -116.25 16.05 -2.97
C GLN A 3 -115.14 16.97 -3.53
N LEU A 4 -113.98 16.40 -3.91
CA LEU A 4 -113.14 16.92 -5.01
C LEU A 4 -112.13 15.85 -5.47
N HIS A 5 -111.61 15.98 -6.70
CA HIS A 5 -111.25 14.83 -7.55
C HIS A 5 -110.02 15.10 -8.43
N ARG A 6 -108.97 14.27 -8.30
CA ARG A 6 -107.82 14.11 -9.24
C ARG A 6 -106.99 15.39 -9.55
N PRO A 7 -105.92 15.34 -10.38
CA PRO A 7 -105.24 14.19 -10.97
C PRO A 7 -103.74 14.02 -10.62
N ASP A 8 -103.26 12.80 -10.91
CA ASP A 8 -101.99 12.40 -11.54
C ASP A 8 -100.78 13.38 -11.57
N LYS A 9 -99.58 12.82 -11.32
CA LYS A 9 -98.28 13.43 -11.63
C LYS A 9 -97.32 12.36 -12.16
N THR A 10 -96.91 12.52 -13.41
CA THR A 10 -95.94 11.68 -14.12
C THR A 10 -94.55 11.73 -13.49
N GLU A 11 -94.01 10.59 -13.07
CA GLU A 11 -92.59 10.46 -12.73
C GLU A 11 -91.72 10.67 -13.99
N THR A 12 -90.78 11.61 -13.91
CA THR A 12 -89.80 11.85 -14.98
C THR A 12 -88.51 11.11 -14.62
N GLN A 13 -88.35 9.91 -15.18
CA GLN A 13 -87.15 9.08 -14.99
C GLN A 13 -85.90 9.80 -15.54
N VAL A 14 -85.01 10.25 -14.65
CA VAL A 14 -83.73 10.87 -15.03
C VAL A 14 -82.74 9.77 -15.43
N ILE A 15 -82.50 9.63 -16.74
CA ILE A 15 -81.57 8.64 -17.28
C ILE A 15 -80.13 9.03 -16.91
N ALA A 16 -79.55 8.31 -15.95
CA ALA A 16 -78.13 8.41 -15.64
C ALA A 16 -77.27 7.85 -16.80
N PRO A 17 -76.13 8.47 -17.14
CA PRO A 17 -75.27 7.98 -18.22
C PRO A 17 -74.67 6.61 -17.86
N MET A 18 -74.86 5.62 -18.73
CA MET A 18 -74.29 4.29 -18.54
C MET A 18 -72.76 4.35 -18.56
N ARG A 19 -72.14 4.08 -17.40
CA ARG A 19 -70.69 3.97 -17.25
C ARG A 19 -70.21 2.75 -18.04
N ASN A 20 -69.53 2.97 -19.17
CA ASN A 20 -69.06 1.88 -20.02
C ASN A 20 -67.92 1.07 -19.35
N THR A 21 -68.29 0.03 -18.60
CA THR A 21 -67.37 -0.94 -18.03
C THR A 21 -66.97 -1.98 -19.07
N ASN A 22 -66.00 -1.63 -19.92
CA ASN A 22 -65.25 -2.61 -20.71
C ASN A 22 -64.58 -3.60 -19.73
N GLY A 23 -65.13 -4.81 -19.60
CA GLY A 23 -64.54 -5.86 -18.78
C GLY A 23 -63.38 -6.54 -19.53
N PHE A 24 -62.17 -6.48 -18.95
CA PHE A 24 -61.03 -7.25 -19.46
C PHE A 24 -61.34 -8.73 -19.48
N THR A 25 -60.90 -9.45 -20.52
CA THR A 25 -61.14 -10.89 -20.58
C THR A 25 -60.20 -11.62 -19.62
N LEU A 26 -60.68 -12.68 -18.97
CA LEU A 26 -59.87 -13.45 -18.02
C LEU A 26 -58.64 -14.07 -18.71
N VAL A 27 -58.76 -14.42 -19.99
CA VAL A 27 -57.67 -14.94 -20.84
C VAL A 27 -56.59 -13.89 -21.08
N GLU A 28 -56.95 -12.64 -21.33
CA GLU A 28 -56.03 -11.53 -21.57
C GLU A 28 -55.18 -11.24 -20.32
N LEU A 29 -55.81 -11.17 -19.14
CA LEU A 29 -55.08 -11.04 -17.87
C LEU A 29 -54.21 -12.26 -17.55
N ALA A 30 -54.64 -13.48 -17.91
CA ALA A 30 -53.84 -14.69 -17.75
C ALA A 30 -52.58 -14.67 -18.63
N ILE A 31 -52.70 -14.24 -19.90
CA ILE A 31 -51.58 -14.11 -20.83
C ILE A 31 -50.60 -13.03 -20.34
N VAL A 32 -51.08 -11.88 -19.85
CA VAL A 32 -50.23 -10.84 -19.25
C VAL A 32 -49.47 -11.37 -18.04
N MET A 33 -50.12 -12.13 -17.14
CA MET A 33 -49.45 -12.76 -16.00
C MET A 33 -48.38 -13.77 -16.41
N ILE A 34 -48.61 -14.56 -17.47
CA ILE A 34 -47.62 -15.50 -18.01
C ILE A 34 -46.41 -14.75 -18.60
N ILE A 35 -46.64 -13.69 -19.36
CA ILE A 35 -45.57 -12.87 -19.96
C ILE A 35 -44.74 -12.17 -18.88
N VAL A 36 -45.39 -11.56 -17.88
CA VAL A 36 -44.70 -10.92 -16.74
C VAL A 36 -43.95 -11.95 -15.90
N GLY A 37 -44.54 -13.12 -15.64
CA GLY A 37 -43.89 -14.23 -14.93
C GLY A 37 -42.64 -14.74 -15.63
N LEU A 38 -42.68 -14.90 -16.96
CA LEU A 38 -41.51 -15.26 -17.77
C LEU A 38 -40.43 -14.17 -17.75
N LEU A 39 -40.79 -12.90 -17.94
CA LEU A 39 -39.86 -11.78 -17.92
C LEU A 39 -39.15 -11.62 -16.56
N VAL A 40 -39.90 -11.70 -15.46
CA VAL A 40 -39.35 -11.65 -14.10
C VAL A 40 -38.50 -12.88 -13.80
N GLY A 41 -38.95 -14.07 -14.21
CA GLY A 41 -38.19 -15.32 -14.07
C GLY A 41 -36.83 -15.24 -14.76
N MET A 42 -36.80 -14.86 -16.05
CA MET A 42 -35.56 -14.70 -16.81
C MET A 42 -34.67 -13.59 -16.23
N GLY A 43 -35.24 -12.41 -15.95
CA GLY A 43 -34.50 -11.25 -15.45
C GLY A 43 -33.87 -11.44 -14.08
N SER A 44 -34.48 -12.24 -13.19
CA SER A 44 -33.98 -12.49 -11.83
C SER A 44 -32.55 -13.06 -11.81
N SER A 45 -32.19 -13.89 -12.80
CA SER A 45 -30.91 -14.61 -12.86
C SER A 45 -29.69 -13.70 -12.95
N MET A 46 -29.80 -12.56 -13.67
CA MET A 46 -28.67 -11.64 -13.88
C MET A 46 -28.39 -10.72 -12.67
N VAL A 47 -29.37 -10.52 -11.79
CA VAL A 47 -29.28 -9.56 -10.68
C VAL A 47 -28.14 -9.92 -9.71
N GLY A 48 -27.96 -11.22 -9.43
CA GLY A 48 -26.91 -11.70 -8.51
C GLY A 48 -25.50 -11.40 -9.02
N VAL A 49 -25.20 -11.75 -10.27
CA VAL A 49 -23.87 -11.54 -10.88
C VAL A 49 -23.54 -10.05 -10.97
N LEU A 50 -24.49 -9.23 -11.39
CA LEU A 50 -24.31 -7.77 -11.47
C LEU A 50 -24.10 -7.14 -10.08
N THR A 51 -24.83 -7.62 -9.07
CA THR A 51 -24.66 -7.16 -7.68
C THR A 51 -23.29 -7.51 -7.13
N SER A 52 -22.80 -8.74 -7.34
CA SER A 52 -21.44 -9.13 -6.91
C SER A 52 -20.37 -8.31 -7.63
N ALA A 53 -20.51 -8.03 -8.92
CA ALA A 53 -19.58 -7.18 -9.66
C ALA A 53 -19.55 -5.73 -9.13
N ILE A 54 -20.71 -5.16 -8.78
CA ILE A 54 -20.81 -3.85 -8.12
C ILE A 54 -20.12 -3.89 -6.75
N LYS A 55 -20.40 -4.89 -5.92
CA LYS A 55 -19.80 -5.03 -4.58
C LYS A 55 -18.28 -5.22 -4.60
N VAL A 56 -17.73 -5.96 -5.57
CA VAL A 56 -16.27 -6.07 -5.78
C VAL A 56 -15.67 -4.70 -6.09
N ARG A 57 -16.34 -3.88 -6.90
CA ARG A 57 -15.88 -2.51 -7.22
C ARG A 57 -15.97 -1.58 -6.02
N GLU A 58 -17.11 -1.53 -5.35
CA GLU A 58 -17.37 -0.70 -4.17
C GLU A 58 -16.41 -1.04 -3.01
N SER A 59 -16.08 -2.32 -2.83
CA SER A 59 -15.11 -2.76 -1.83
C SER A 59 -13.68 -2.34 -2.19
N LYS A 60 -13.29 -2.35 -3.48
CA LYS A 60 -12.00 -1.77 -3.92
C LYS A 60 -11.92 -0.27 -3.65
N GLU A 61 -12.97 0.48 -4.00
CA GLU A 61 -13.06 1.92 -3.73
C GLU A 61 -13.02 2.21 -2.21
N THR A 62 -13.63 1.34 -1.39
CA THR A 62 -13.59 1.43 0.08
C THR A 62 -12.20 1.12 0.65
N LEU A 63 -11.50 0.10 0.14
CA LEU A 63 -10.13 -0.23 0.57
C LEU A 63 -9.12 0.88 0.22
N GLU A 64 -9.27 1.55 -0.93
CA GLU A 64 -8.50 2.76 -1.25
C GLU A 64 -8.85 3.92 -0.29
N GLY A 65 -10.13 4.12 0.03
CA GLY A 65 -10.56 5.13 1.01
C GLY A 65 -10.01 4.88 2.42
N ALA A 66 -9.96 3.61 2.85
CA ALA A 66 -9.31 3.20 4.10
C ALA A 66 -7.78 3.42 4.05
N SER A 67 -7.13 3.06 2.94
CA SER A 67 -5.69 3.31 2.69
C SER A 67 -5.34 4.80 2.78
N GLN A 68 -6.15 5.67 2.18
CA GLN A 68 -6.01 7.13 2.26
C GLN A 68 -6.26 7.65 3.68
N SER A 69 -7.23 7.09 4.41
CA SER A 69 -7.51 7.45 5.80
C SER A 69 -6.32 7.11 6.72
N LEU A 70 -5.76 5.90 6.58
CA LEU A 70 -4.57 5.46 7.31
C LEU A 70 -3.33 6.30 6.98
N THR A 71 -3.15 6.65 5.71
CA THR A 71 -2.06 7.54 5.26
C THR A 71 -2.20 8.94 5.89
N SER A 72 -3.42 9.48 5.94
CA SER A 72 -3.71 10.79 6.54
C SER A 72 -3.48 10.79 8.05
N TYR A 73 -3.89 9.72 8.74
CA TYR A 73 -3.59 9.53 10.17
C TYR A 73 -2.08 9.48 10.41
N ALA A 74 -1.35 8.64 9.66
CA ALA A 74 0.09 8.50 9.78
C ALA A 74 0.86 9.80 9.50
N ALA A 75 0.36 10.66 8.60
CA ALA A 75 0.94 11.99 8.37
C ALA A 75 0.76 12.94 9.57
N GLY A 76 -0.33 12.80 10.35
CA GLY A 76 -0.57 13.58 11.56
C GLY A 76 0.14 13.02 12.81
N SER A 77 0.30 11.71 12.92
CA SER A 77 0.81 11.03 14.13
C SER A 77 2.24 10.47 14.01
N ASN A 78 2.77 10.31 12.80
CA ASN A 78 3.98 9.53 12.49
C ASN A 78 3.93 8.06 12.98
N ASN A 79 2.74 7.49 13.20
CA ASN A 79 2.54 6.08 13.49
C ASN A 79 1.34 5.49 12.73
N LEU A 80 1.30 4.17 12.58
CA LEU A 80 0.09 3.46 12.16
C LEU A 80 -0.83 3.23 13.37
N PRO A 81 -2.16 3.31 13.20
CA PRO A 81 -3.10 3.02 14.28
C PRO A 81 -3.01 1.55 14.71
N SER A 82 -3.47 1.28 15.93
CA SER A 82 -3.66 -0.10 16.41
C SER A 82 -4.95 -0.70 15.83
N GLY A 83 -5.10 -2.02 15.88
CA GLY A 83 -6.34 -2.68 15.48
C GLY A 83 -7.59 -2.16 16.20
N ALA A 84 -7.45 -1.76 17.46
CA ALA A 84 -8.53 -1.16 18.26
C ALA A 84 -8.89 0.28 17.85
N THR A 85 -7.95 1.02 17.24
CA THR A 85 -8.17 2.40 16.75
C THR A 85 -8.46 2.48 15.26
N PHE A 86 -8.24 1.39 14.50
CA PHE A 86 -8.54 1.30 13.07
C PHE A 86 -9.97 1.73 12.73
N THR A 87 -10.96 1.17 13.42
CA THR A 87 -12.40 1.40 13.16
C THR A 87 -12.81 2.86 13.35
N SER A 88 -12.12 3.63 14.20
CA SER A 88 -12.34 5.07 14.39
C SER A 88 -11.43 5.96 13.52
N THR A 89 -10.48 5.37 12.80
CA THR A 89 -9.54 6.07 11.92
C THR A 89 -9.99 6.05 10.45
N VAL A 90 -10.63 4.97 10.00
CA VAL A 90 -11.12 4.85 8.61
C VAL A 90 -12.56 5.32 8.47
N LYS A 91 -12.89 5.99 7.35
CA LYS A 91 -14.25 6.48 7.08
C LYS A 91 -15.31 5.36 7.06
N ASN A 92 -14.98 4.25 6.38
CA ASN A 92 -15.82 3.07 6.25
C ASN A 92 -14.97 1.86 6.70
N PRO A 93 -15.29 1.19 7.82
CA PRO A 93 -14.53 0.03 8.30
C PRO A 93 -15.02 -1.32 7.74
N GLN A 94 -16.05 -1.30 6.90
CA GLN A 94 -16.71 -2.48 6.33
C GLN A 94 -16.75 -2.42 4.80
N ASP A 95 -16.74 -3.60 4.18
CA ASP A 95 -16.86 -3.78 2.73
C ASP A 95 -18.31 -3.73 2.22
N ALA A 96 -18.51 -3.85 0.90
CA ALA A 96 -19.83 -3.78 0.27
C ALA A 96 -20.74 -4.99 0.58
N TRP A 97 -20.26 -6.01 1.29
CA TRP A 97 -21.07 -7.09 1.85
C TRP A 97 -21.37 -6.89 3.34
N GLY A 98 -20.94 -5.77 3.94
CA GLY A 98 -21.14 -5.46 5.36
C GLY A 98 -20.18 -6.20 6.29
N ARG A 99 -19.06 -6.72 5.77
CA ARG A 99 -18.05 -7.44 6.55
C ARG A 99 -16.89 -6.52 6.91
N ASP A 100 -16.37 -6.66 8.13
CA ASP A 100 -15.28 -5.85 8.65
C ASP A 100 -13.98 -6.08 7.86
N ILE A 101 -13.37 -4.97 7.42
CA ILE A 101 -12.12 -4.95 6.67
C ILE A 101 -10.99 -5.50 7.54
N LEU A 102 -10.26 -6.46 6.99
CA LEU A 102 -9.02 -7.00 7.56
C LEU A 102 -7.94 -5.91 7.53
N TYR A 103 -7.22 -5.74 8.63
CA TYR A 103 -6.12 -4.78 8.73
C TYR A 103 -4.90 -5.45 9.38
N LEU A 104 -3.87 -5.68 8.58
CA LEU A 104 -2.57 -6.17 9.04
C LEU A 104 -1.52 -5.06 8.90
N TYR A 105 -0.83 -4.72 9.99
CA TYR A 105 0.19 -3.66 10.00
C TYR A 105 1.49 -4.14 10.64
N ASP A 106 2.61 -3.52 10.25
CA ASP A 106 3.90 -3.88 10.85
C ASP A 106 4.01 -3.35 12.30
N PRO A 107 4.39 -4.18 13.29
CA PRO A 107 4.46 -3.78 14.69
C PRO A 107 5.43 -2.63 14.97
N ASN A 108 6.48 -2.45 14.14
CA ASN A 108 7.47 -1.41 14.34
C ASN A 108 6.96 -0.01 13.93
N LEU A 109 5.95 0.05 13.05
CA LEU A 109 5.33 1.29 12.60
C LEU A 109 4.22 1.77 13.55
N ASN A 110 3.84 0.97 14.55
CA ASN A 110 2.88 1.33 15.58
C ASN A 110 3.61 1.74 16.86
N ALA A 111 3.52 3.02 17.25
CA ALA A 111 4.05 3.48 18.53
C ALA A 111 2.99 3.30 19.63
N VAL A 112 3.30 2.41 20.59
CA VAL A 112 2.41 2.02 21.70
C VAL A 112 2.22 3.11 22.78
N SER A 113 2.87 4.27 22.64
CA SER A 113 2.75 5.41 23.55
C SER A 113 3.14 6.72 22.84
N PRO A 114 2.44 7.86 23.08
CA PRO A 114 2.85 9.17 22.58
C PRO A 114 4.27 9.57 23.00
N ALA A 115 4.74 9.12 24.17
CA ALA A 115 6.09 9.37 24.65
C ALA A 115 7.18 8.61 23.86
N SER A 116 6.79 7.69 22.97
CA SER A 116 7.67 6.93 22.07
C SER A 116 7.57 7.42 20.60
N LEU A 117 6.84 8.51 20.34
CA LEU A 117 6.76 9.14 19.02
C LEU A 117 8.00 10.00 18.73
N THR A 118 9.13 9.35 18.48
CA THR A 118 10.25 10.03 17.81
C THR A 118 9.92 10.22 16.32
N LYS A 119 10.74 11.01 15.61
CA LYS A 119 10.62 11.15 14.14
C LYS A 119 10.81 9.81 13.42
N ASP A 120 11.35 8.81 14.10
CA ASP A 120 11.84 7.56 13.51
C ASP A 120 10.80 6.44 13.43
N THR A 121 9.59 6.62 14.01
CA THR A 121 8.54 5.57 14.02
C THR A 121 8.11 5.13 12.61
N ILE A 122 7.90 6.07 11.68
CA ILE A 122 7.76 5.78 10.23
C ILE A 122 8.85 6.47 9.42
N CYS A 123 9.00 7.80 9.50
CA CYS A 123 9.90 8.53 8.58
C CYS A 123 11.38 8.10 8.63
N GLY A 124 11.88 7.75 9.82
CA GLY A 124 13.25 7.25 10.01
C GLY A 124 13.44 5.76 9.67
N ARG A 125 12.37 4.95 9.53
CA ARG A 125 12.51 3.53 9.17
C ARG A 125 12.75 3.35 7.68
N ARG A 126 13.46 2.26 7.32
CA ARG A 126 13.69 1.80 5.94
C ARG A 126 13.30 0.35 5.69
N THR A 127 13.08 -0.42 6.74
CA THR A 127 12.62 -1.80 6.68
C THR A 127 11.37 -1.98 7.53
N THR A 128 10.59 -2.97 7.14
CA THR A 128 9.54 -3.57 7.99
C THR A 128 9.79 -5.08 8.07
N THR A 129 9.13 -5.74 9.00
CA THR A 129 9.11 -7.20 9.09
C THR A 129 8.04 -7.84 8.19
N LEU A 130 7.13 -7.04 7.62
CA LEU A 130 6.14 -7.49 6.65
C LEU A 130 6.66 -7.49 5.20
N THR A 131 6.39 -8.60 4.53
CA THR A 131 6.59 -8.82 3.10
C THR A 131 5.30 -9.37 2.49
N LEU A 132 5.02 -9.05 1.24
CA LEU A 132 3.88 -9.60 0.50
C LEU A 132 4.37 -10.38 -0.72
N GLN A 133 3.83 -11.57 -0.93
CA GLN A 133 4.01 -12.36 -2.14
C GLN A 133 2.68 -12.45 -2.88
N THR A 134 2.67 -12.06 -4.15
CA THR A 134 1.64 -12.46 -5.11
C THR A 134 2.06 -13.76 -5.78
N LEU A 135 1.12 -14.69 -6.00
CA LEU A 135 1.37 -15.88 -6.82
C LEU A 135 1.10 -15.63 -8.32
N ASP A 136 0.23 -14.67 -8.66
CA ASP A 136 -0.03 -14.25 -10.03
C ASP A 136 -0.20 -12.73 -10.17
N PRO A 137 0.64 -12.03 -10.96
CA PRO A 137 1.97 -12.49 -11.39
C PRO A 137 2.86 -12.78 -10.16
N ALA A 138 3.76 -13.76 -10.28
CA ALA A 138 4.62 -14.15 -9.17
C ALA A 138 5.63 -13.05 -8.81
N ALA A 139 5.44 -12.36 -7.67
CA ALA A 139 6.32 -11.28 -7.21
C ALA A 139 6.50 -11.32 -5.68
N THR A 140 7.59 -10.74 -5.18
CA THR A 140 7.81 -10.53 -3.74
C THR A 140 8.09 -9.05 -3.50
N ILE A 141 7.26 -8.44 -2.67
CA ILE A 141 7.23 -7.02 -2.35
C ILE A 141 7.75 -6.87 -0.90
N PRO A 142 8.98 -6.39 -0.70
CA PRO A 142 9.55 -6.21 0.63
C PRO A 142 9.05 -4.90 1.28
N ASN A 143 9.29 -4.77 2.58
CA ASN A 143 9.05 -3.54 3.35
C ASN A 143 7.60 -3.02 3.24
N VAL A 144 6.62 -3.93 3.40
CA VAL A 144 5.19 -3.56 3.41
C VAL A 144 4.85 -2.89 4.74
N ALA A 145 4.15 -1.75 4.71
CA ALA A 145 3.77 -1.04 5.92
C ALA A 145 2.48 -1.61 6.52
N PHE A 146 1.47 -1.82 5.67
CA PHE A 146 0.22 -2.47 6.01
C PHE A 146 -0.47 -3.09 4.79
N VAL A 147 -1.41 -3.99 5.07
CA VAL A 147 -2.31 -4.63 4.10
C VAL A 147 -3.74 -4.54 4.60
N LEU A 148 -4.64 -4.19 3.70
CA LEU A 148 -6.10 -4.17 3.88
C LEU A 148 -6.71 -5.27 3.01
N LEU A 149 -7.68 -6.01 3.54
CA LEU A 149 -8.31 -7.13 2.83
C LEU A 149 -9.84 -7.12 3.04
N SER A 150 -10.59 -7.51 2.01
CA SER A 150 -12.00 -7.89 2.07
C SER A 150 -12.14 -9.30 1.53
N ALA A 151 -12.91 -10.14 2.25
CA ALA A 151 -13.05 -11.58 2.04
C ALA A 151 -13.98 -11.94 0.85
N GLY A 152 -13.76 -11.27 -0.28
CA GLY A 152 -14.46 -11.50 -1.55
C GLY A 152 -15.99 -11.56 -1.45
N SER A 153 -16.58 -12.39 -2.30
CA SER A 153 -17.99 -12.75 -2.31
C SER A 153 -18.33 -13.97 -1.46
N ASP A 154 -17.38 -14.91 -1.27
CA ASP A 154 -17.63 -16.18 -0.57
C ASP A 154 -17.49 -16.11 0.97
N ALA A 155 -16.92 -15.03 1.50
CA ALA A 155 -16.67 -14.79 2.93
C ALA A 155 -15.69 -15.76 3.61
N SER A 156 -14.92 -16.52 2.84
CA SER A 156 -13.66 -17.11 3.27
C SER A 156 -12.51 -16.11 3.06
N VAL A 157 -11.41 -16.27 3.79
CA VAL A 157 -10.15 -15.56 3.53
C VAL A 157 -9.18 -16.60 3.04
N GLN A 158 -8.84 -16.56 1.75
CA GLN A 158 -7.91 -17.51 1.15
C GLN A 158 -6.44 -17.02 1.24
N THR A 159 -6.24 -15.72 1.51
CA THR A 159 -4.94 -15.10 1.79
C THR A 159 -4.33 -15.65 3.09
N THR A 160 -3.06 -16.08 3.02
CA THR A 160 -2.37 -16.74 4.15
C THR A 160 -1.25 -15.89 4.75
N LEU A 161 -1.03 -16.04 6.06
CA LEU A 161 0.06 -15.40 6.79
C LEU A 161 1.13 -16.44 7.19
N ASN A 162 2.22 -16.46 6.43
CA ASN A 162 3.34 -17.38 6.58
C ASN A 162 4.47 -16.69 7.35
N THR A 163 4.78 -17.16 8.56
CA THR A 163 5.67 -16.41 9.48
C THR A 163 6.82 -17.26 9.98
N ASN A 164 8.00 -16.63 10.06
CA ASN A 164 9.22 -17.26 10.58
C ASN A 164 9.32 -17.13 12.12
N GLY A 165 8.17 -17.15 12.81
CA GLY A 165 8.04 -16.87 14.24
C GLY A 165 6.58 -16.64 14.65
N THR A 166 6.33 -16.59 15.96
CA THR A 166 4.98 -16.45 16.56
C THR A 166 4.28 -15.19 16.08
N VAL A 167 3.02 -15.33 15.64
CA VAL A 167 2.19 -14.18 15.28
C VAL A 167 1.44 -13.69 16.52
N THR A 168 1.98 -12.66 17.16
CA THR A 168 1.26 -11.88 18.18
C THR A 168 0.23 -10.94 17.55
N ALA A 169 -0.54 -11.44 16.58
CA ALA A 169 -1.73 -10.77 16.09
C ALA A 169 -2.79 -10.93 17.19
N LYS A 170 -3.04 -9.87 17.95
CA LYS A 170 -3.97 -9.90 19.08
C LYS A 170 -5.43 -9.92 18.59
N LEU A 171 -5.88 -11.05 18.04
CA LEU A 171 -7.30 -11.39 17.93
C LEU A 171 -7.81 -11.69 19.35
N ASP A 172 -8.27 -10.66 20.06
CA ASP A 172 -8.84 -10.74 21.42
C ASP A 172 -8.00 -11.47 22.49
N GLY A 173 -6.71 -11.69 22.22
CA GLY A 173 -5.76 -12.37 23.11
C GLY A 173 -5.23 -13.73 22.60
N ILE A 174 -5.73 -14.22 21.46
CA ILE A 174 -5.27 -15.47 20.84
C ILE A 174 -3.98 -15.21 20.06
N ASN A 175 -2.93 -16.01 20.31
CA ASN A 175 -1.72 -16.03 19.48
C ASN A 175 -1.95 -16.90 18.24
N VAL A 176 -1.47 -16.46 17.09
CA VAL A 176 -1.59 -17.15 15.80
C VAL A 176 -0.24 -17.80 15.43
N THR A 177 -0.29 -18.92 14.71
CA THR A 177 0.90 -19.72 14.35
C THR A 177 1.15 -19.67 12.84
N SER A 178 2.40 -19.89 12.42
CA SER A 178 2.83 -19.92 11.02
C SER A 178 1.89 -20.75 10.12
N GLY A 179 1.42 -20.17 9.02
CA GLY A 179 0.56 -20.85 8.05
C GLY A 179 -0.92 -20.90 8.41
N SER A 180 -1.34 -20.19 9.47
CA SER A 180 -2.78 -20.05 9.80
C SER A 180 -3.51 -19.21 8.76
N THR A 181 -4.76 -19.61 8.46
CA THR A 181 -5.76 -18.77 7.81
C THR A 181 -6.04 -17.54 8.67
N ILE A 182 -6.12 -16.35 8.06
CA ILE A 182 -6.45 -15.12 8.78
C ILE A 182 -7.97 -15.08 8.97
N LEU A 183 -8.46 -14.96 10.21
CA LEU A 183 -9.91 -14.95 10.47
C LEU A 183 -10.55 -13.62 10.05
N LEU A 184 -11.80 -13.65 9.57
CA LEU A 184 -12.60 -12.46 9.24
C LEU A 184 -12.52 -11.37 10.32
N GLY A 185 -12.45 -10.11 9.91
CA GLY A 185 -12.38 -8.95 10.82
C GLY A 185 -11.07 -8.79 11.60
N THR A 186 -10.04 -9.62 11.36
CA THR A 186 -8.71 -9.46 12.00
C THR A 186 -8.14 -8.07 11.78
N LYS A 187 -7.91 -7.32 12.87
CA LYS A 187 -7.26 -6.01 12.88
C LYS A 187 -6.07 -6.09 13.84
N ALA A 188 -4.87 -6.32 13.34
CA ALA A 188 -3.74 -6.74 14.18
C ALA A 188 -2.35 -6.42 13.60
N SER A 189 -1.37 -6.29 14.50
CA SER A 189 0.04 -6.26 14.14
C SER A 189 0.52 -7.64 13.66
N ALA A 190 1.25 -7.68 12.55
CA ALA A 190 1.78 -8.91 11.95
C ALA A 190 3.22 -8.73 11.46
N ALA A 191 3.97 -9.83 11.38
CA ALA A 191 5.35 -9.89 10.91
C ALA A 191 5.55 -11.15 10.05
N GLY A 192 6.40 -11.11 9.03
CA GLY A 192 6.62 -12.24 8.11
C GLY A 192 6.06 -11.99 6.71
N LYS A 193 5.41 -13.01 6.13
CA LYS A 193 5.09 -13.06 4.70
C LYS A 193 3.61 -13.33 4.46
N ILE A 194 2.90 -12.35 3.91
CA ILE A 194 1.52 -12.48 3.46
C ILE A 194 1.54 -13.04 2.02
N THR A 195 0.82 -14.12 1.75
CA THR A 195 0.75 -14.73 0.40
C THR A 195 -0.66 -14.62 -0.15
N VAL A 196 -0.79 -13.98 -1.33
CA VAL A 196 -2.04 -13.69 -2.04
C VAL A 196 -2.06 -14.43 -3.38
N ASP A 197 -3.16 -15.11 -3.72
CA ASP A 197 -3.31 -15.84 -4.99
C ASP A 197 -4.59 -15.47 -5.74
N ALA A 198 -4.49 -14.48 -6.63
CA ALA A 198 -5.59 -13.99 -7.46
C ALA A 198 -6.16 -15.02 -8.46
N ARG A 199 -5.63 -16.26 -8.52
CA ARG A 199 -6.21 -17.37 -9.31
C ARG A 199 -7.23 -18.20 -8.53
N THR A 200 -7.11 -18.25 -7.21
CA THR A 200 -7.89 -19.15 -6.34
C THR A 200 -8.66 -18.42 -5.24
N SER A 201 -8.31 -17.17 -4.95
CA SER A 201 -9.03 -16.30 -4.02
C SER A 201 -9.95 -15.31 -4.74
N ASP A 202 -11.15 -15.07 -4.21
CA ASP A 202 -11.92 -13.85 -4.52
C ASP A 202 -11.64 -12.69 -3.53
N ASP A 203 -10.74 -12.90 -2.57
CA ASP A 203 -10.13 -11.87 -1.71
C ASP A 203 -9.75 -10.60 -2.49
N ILE A 204 -10.16 -9.45 -1.95
CA ILE A 204 -9.81 -8.14 -2.47
C ILE A 204 -8.74 -7.53 -1.57
N VAL A 205 -7.49 -7.52 -2.04
CA VAL A 205 -6.32 -7.11 -1.25
C VAL A 205 -5.74 -5.78 -1.74
N ARG A 206 -5.45 -4.87 -0.80
CA ARG A 206 -4.72 -3.62 -1.04
C ARG A 206 -3.63 -3.42 0.00
N TRP A 207 -2.37 -3.36 -0.44
CA TRP A 207 -1.21 -3.07 0.40
C TRP A 207 -0.64 -1.68 0.14
N VAL A 208 0.15 -1.18 1.09
CA VAL A 208 0.97 0.04 0.97
C VAL A 208 2.38 -0.29 1.44
N THR A 209 3.40 0.08 0.67
CA THR A 209 4.81 -0.11 1.08
C THR A 209 5.26 1.00 2.03
N LEU A 210 6.30 0.74 2.82
CA LEU A 210 6.91 1.75 3.69
C LEU A 210 7.40 2.96 2.91
N ASP A 211 7.90 2.79 1.68
CA ASP A 211 8.34 3.93 0.86
C ASP A 211 7.16 4.69 0.23
N GLU A 212 6.09 4.00 -0.19
CA GLU A 212 4.83 4.64 -0.61
C GLU A 212 4.22 5.46 0.53
N LEU A 213 4.21 4.91 1.76
CA LEU A 213 3.71 5.60 2.95
C LEU A 213 4.58 6.82 3.29
N ARG A 214 5.90 6.65 3.39
CA ARG A 214 6.87 7.74 3.67
C ARG A 214 6.80 8.87 2.64
N SER A 215 6.60 8.52 1.37
CA SER A 215 6.41 9.48 0.28
C SER A 215 5.09 10.26 0.44
N LYS A 216 3.96 9.55 0.60
CA LYS A 216 2.63 10.19 0.72
C LYS A 216 2.46 11.04 1.98
N MET A 217 3.11 10.67 3.08
CA MET A 217 3.09 11.46 4.32
C MET A 217 4.10 12.62 4.34
N GLY A 218 4.83 12.86 3.25
CA GLY A 218 5.75 14.00 3.12
C GLY A 218 7.02 13.91 3.95
N CYS A 219 7.50 12.69 4.28
CA CYS A 219 8.75 12.52 5.03
C CYS A 219 9.92 13.21 4.31
N GLN A 220 10.47 14.25 4.94
CA GLN A 220 11.72 14.89 4.50
C GLN A 220 12.83 13.83 4.45
N GLY A 221 13.32 13.55 3.24
CA GLY A 221 14.23 12.44 2.97
C GLY A 221 13.52 11.21 2.38
N GLY A 222 13.40 11.18 1.05
CA GLY A 222 13.10 9.95 0.30
C GLY A 222 14.18 8.87 0.51
N GLN A 223 14.12 7.75 -0.23
CA GLN A 223 15.16 6.73 -0.11
C GLN A 223 16.55 7.30 -0.44
N LEU A 224 17.38 7.45 0.60
CA LEU A 224 18.80 7.80 0.48
C LEU A 224 19.45 6.96 -0.63
N LYS A 225 20.01 7.63 -1.63
CA LYS A 225 20.64 7.04 -2.81
C LYS A 225 21.77 7.94 -3.33
N ILE A 226 22.65 7.39 -4.14
CA ILE A 226 23.71 8.13 -4.85
C ILE A 226 23.25 8.36 -6.29
N ILE A 227 23.08 9.62 -6.69
CA ILE A 227 22.44 9.95 -7.98
C ILE A 227 23.36 9.75 -9.18
N ASN A 228 24.68 9.87 -8.99
CA ASN A 228 25.69 9.63 -10.04
C ASN A 228 25.51 8.23 -10.66
N ASN A 229 25.40 8.14 -11.98
CA ASN A 229 25.37 6.86 -12.70
C ASN A 229 26.77 6.39 -13.11
N GLU A 230 27.67 7.33 -13.34
CA GLU A 230 29.06 7.11 -13.73
C GLU A 230 29.97 8.16 -13.08
N VAL A 231 31.27 8.06 -13.32
CA VAL A 231 32.28 9.07 -12.96
C VAL A 231 33.04 9.49 -14.22
N PRO A 232 33.49 10.75 -14.33
CA PRO A 232 34.31 11.18 -15.47
C PRO A 232 35.57 10.33 -15.65
N PHE A 233 36.06 10.25 -16.88
CA PHE A 233 37.36 9.68 -17.18
C PHE A 233 38.47 10.63 -16.72
N GLY A 234 39.56 10.07 -16.20
CA GLY A 234 40.79 10.81 -15.91
C GLY A 234 41.80 10.60 -17.03
N ASN A 235 42.73 11.54 -17.21
CA ASN A 235 43.89 11.37 -18.09
C ASN A 235 45.17 11.36 -17.24
N TYR A 236 46.20 10.64 -17.69
CA TYR A 236 47.43 10.42 -16.93
C TYR A 236 48.08 11.74 -16.48
N SER A 237 48.23 11.92 -15.18
CA SER A 237 48.82 13.14 -14.60
C SER A 237 48.10 14.46 -14.92
N THR A 238 46.90 14.44 -15.50
CA THR A 238 46.04 15.63 -15.64
C THR A 238 45.26 15.87 -14.34
N GLN A 239 44.86 17.10 -14.04
CA GLN A 239 44.02 17.36 -12.88
C GLN A 239 42.64 16.73 -13.07
N TYR A 240 42.20 15.96 -12.08
CA TYR A 240 40.92 15.27 -12.03
C TYR A 240 40.05 15.84 -10.90
N LEU A 241 38.74 15.87 -11.13
CA LEU A 241 37.72 16.21 -10.14
C LEU A 241 36.41 15.47 -10.46
N ALA A 242 35.84 14.80 -9.47
CA ALA A 242 34.49 14.27 -9.50
C ALA A 242 33.81 14.43 -8.14
N ALA A 243 32.48 14.60 -8.15
CA ALA A 243 31.67 14.75 -6.95
C ALA A 243 30.51 13.76 -6.94
N PHE A 244 30.30 13.07 -5.82
CA PHE A 244 29.18 12.20 -5.55
C PHE A 244 28.15 12.93 -4.68
N THR A 245 26.91 12.94 -5.14
CA THR A 245 25.81 13.67 -4.51
C THR A 245 24.77 12.69 -3.94
N PRO A 246 24.32 12.88 -2.70
CA PRO A 246 23.23 12.11 -2.12
C PRO A 246 21.89 12.74 -2.50
N ASP A 247 20.85 11.91 -2.63
CA ASP A 247 19.46 12.35 -2.68
C ASP A 247 18.63 11.46 -1.76
N GLY A 248 17.59 12.02 -1.13
CA GLY A 248 16.91 11.43 0.01
C GLY A 248 17.78 11.32 1.27
N GLY A 249 17.23 10.72 2.33
CA GLY A 249 17.88 10.65 3.64
C GLY A 249 17.60 11.84 4.57
N THR A 250 17.94 11.68 5.85
CA THR A 250 17.60 12.63 6.93
C THR A 250 18.63 13.74 7.14
N GLY A 251 19.65 13.83 6.28
CA GLY A 251 20.75 14.79 6.40
C GLY A 251 21.88 14.31 7.34
N GLY A 252 22.95 15.10 7.41
CA GLY A 252 24.17 14.71 8.13
C GLY A 252 24.84 13.52 7.46
N TYR A 253 25.28 13.69 6.22
CA TYR A 253 25.81 12.58 5.44
C TYR A 253 27.27 12.25 5.80
N GLU A 254 27.55 10.97 5.93
CA GLU A 254 28.90 10.43 6.09
C GLU A 254 29.22 9.45 4.97
N TRP A 255 30.45 9.51 4.45
CA TRP A 255 30.86 8.80 3.25
C TRP A 255 31.97 7.78 3.53
N ARG A 256 32.03 6.75 2.68
CA ARG A 256 33.12 5.77 2.65
C ARG A 256 33.32 5.21 1.24
N ILE A 257 34.54 4.78 0.92
CA ILE A 257 34.85 4.12 -0.35
C ILE A 257 35.34 2.69 -0.05
N LEU A 258 34.64 1.70 -0.60
CA LEU A 258 35.14 0.33 -0.67
C LEU A 258 35.91 0.16 -1.99
N SER A 259 37.24 0.17 -1.89
CA SER A 259 38.16 -0.22 -2.95
C SER A 259 39.48 -0.70 -2.32
N LYS A 260 40.26 -1.46 -3.10
CA LYS A 260 41.57 -2.15 -2.72
C LYS A 260 42.50 -0.86 -2.74
N GLN A 261 42.48 -0.06 -3.82
CA GLN A 261 43.30 1.13 -4.00
C GLN A 261 42.60 2.15 -4.92
N LEU A 262 42.65 3.43 -4.56
CA LEU A 262 42.47 4.52 -5.51
C LEU A 262 43.76 4.70 -6.33
N PRO A 263 43.72 5.30 -7.53
CA PRO A 263 44.94 5.63 -8.29
C PRO A 263 45.86 6.52 -7.46
N ARG A 264 47.18 6.34 -7.61
CA ARG A 264 48.15 7.19 -6.90
C ARG A 264 47.98 8.63 -7.37
N GLY A 265 47.95 9.55 -6.41
CA GLY A 265 47.70 10.97 -6.66
C GLY A 265 46.21 11.36 -6.67
N ILE A 266 45.26 10.43 -6.47
CA ILE A 266 43.87 10.74 -6.17
C ILE A 266 43.61 10.65 -4.66
N ALA A 267 42.98 11.67 -4.11
CA ALA A 267 42.51 11.73 -2.72
C ALA A 267 40.97 11.84 -2.67
N SER A 268 40.42 11.60 -1.48
CA SER A 268 39.02 11.88 -1.15
C SER A 268 38.92 13.12 -0.25
N ALA A 269 37.91 13.96 -0.49
CA ALA A 269 37.49 15.00 0.44
C ALA A 269 35.95 14.87 0.65
N PRO A 270 35.47 14.57 1.87
CA PRO A 270 36.24 14.35 3.10
C PRO A 270 37.15 13.11 2.98
N ALA A 271 38.22 13.06 3.77
CA ALA A 271 39.13 11.92 3.78
C ALA A 271 38.43 10.70 4.39
N VAL A 272 38.28 9.62 3.62
CA VAL A 272 37.61 8.39 4.07
C VAL A 272 38.56 7.19 4.14
N GLY A 273 38.27 6.24 5.03
CA GLY A 273 39.04 5.01 5.15
C GLY A 273 38.70 4.02 4.03
N LEU A 274 39.70 3.65 3.22
CA LEU A 274 39.59 2.63 2.18
C LEU A 274 39.47 1.22 2.80
N GLY A 275 38.86 0.29 2.06
CA GLY A 275 38.81 -1.13 2.47
C GLY A 275 38.25 -2.04 1.38
N TRP A 276 38.80 -3.26 1.28
CA TRP A 276 38.37 -4.28 0.31
C TRP A 276 37.12 -5.07 0.75
N ASN A 277 36.81 -5.10 2.05
CA ASN A 277 35.88 -6.07 2.61
C ASN A 277 34.42 -5.59 2.52
N THR A 278 33.57 -6.36 1.84
CA THR A 278 32.11 -6.16 1.75
C THR A 278 31.34 -6.53 3.03
N GLY A 279 32.02 -6.56 4.18
CA GLY A 279 31.43 -6.87 5.48
C GLY A 279 30.41 -5.81 5.90
N THR A 280 29.14 -6.24 5.97
CA THR A 280 27.94 -5.58 6.51
C THR A 280 28.05 -4.12 6.96
N PHE A 281 27.23 -3.28 6.33
CA PHE A 281 27.04 -1.83 6.49
C PHE A 281 27.09 -1.24 7.91
N ALA A 282 26.81 -2.04 8.95
CA ALA A 282 26.51 -1.57 10.30
C ALA A 282 27.70 -1.50 11.28
N ASN A 283 28.80 -2.23 11.04
CA ASN A 283 29.76 -2.56 12.13
C ASN A 283 31.22 -2.18 11.83
N THR A 284 31.45 -0.94 11.38
CA THR A 284 32.80 -0.34 11.26
C THR A 284 32.85 1.00 11.99
N SER A 285 33.99 1.28 12.64
CA SER A 285 34.15 2.47 13.49
C SER A 285 33.97 3.78 12.72
N SER A 286 33.44 4.80 13.40
CA SER A 286 33.25 6.15 12.87
C SER A 286 34.51 6.75 12.25
N SER A 287 35.69 6.42 12.77
CA SER A 287 37.01 6.77 12.22
C SER A 287 37.27 6.32 10.77
N THR A 288 36.42 5.48 10.18
CA THR A 288 36.51 5.03 8.77
C THR A 288 35.66 5.89 7.82
N TRP A 289 34.77 6.73 8.36
CA TRP A 289 33.76 7.49 7.63
C TRP A 289 34.09 8.99 7.66
N GLY A 290 33.83 9.69 6.56
CA GLY A 290 34.04 11.14 6.46
C GLY A 290 32.71 11.90 6.35
N ALA A 291 32.43 12.77 7.32
CA ALA A 291 31.21 13.60 7.33
C ALA A 291 31.32 14.76 6.32
N ALA A 292 30.39 14.82 5.35
CA ALA A 292 30.22 15.94 4.41
C ALA A 292 28.93 15.81 3.60
N ASN A 293 28.39 16.94 3.11
CA ASN A 293 27.19 16.93 2.27
C ASN A 293 27.39 16.22 0.91
N THR A 294 28.63 16.16 0.41
CA THR A 294 29.04 15.43 -0.80
C THR A 294 30.42 14.81 -0.58
N LEU A 295 30.71 13.73 -1.31
CA LEU A 295 32.06 13.16 -1.41
C LEU A 295 32.69 13.64 -2.71
N THR A 296 33.95 14.08 -2.66
CA THR A 296 34.72 14.40 -3.87
C THR A 296 35.94 13.51 -4.01
N LEU A 297 36.31 13.20 -5.25
CA LEU A 297 37.58 12.60 -5.64
C LEU A 297 38.35 13.60 -6.49
N SER A 298 39.60 13.87 -6.14
CA SER A 298 40.41 14.89 -6.83
C SER A 298 41.90 14.59 -6.78
N GLY A 299 42.66 15.21 -7.70
CA GLY A 299 44.12 15.13 -7.75
C GLY A 299 44.66 14.82 -9.15
N TRP A 300 45.78 14.09 -9.25
CA TRP A 300 46.46 13.78 -10.51
C TRP A 300 46.69 12.26 -10.64
N PRO A 301 45.86 11.51 -11.39
CA PRO A 301 45.85 10.06 -11.34
C PRO A 301 47.03 9.43 -12.09
N ARG A 302 47.67 8.45 -11.44
CA ARG A 302 48.72 7.58 -12.02
C ARG A 302 48.68 6.17 -11.38
N PRO A 303 49.04 5.09 -12.10
CA PRO A 303 49.15 4.98 -13.56
C PRO A 303 47.77 4.96 -14.24
N SER A 304 47.78 4.88 -15.57
CA SER A 304 46.60 4.56 -16.38
C SER A 304 46.04 3.15 -16.06
N GLY A 305 44.76 2.94 -16.37
CA GLY A 305 44.01 1.70 -16.08
C GLY A 305 42.61 1.96 -15.51
N SER A 306 41.85 0.89 -15.25
CA SER A 306 40.50 0.96 -14.68
C SER A 306 40.47 0.47 -13.23
N TYR A 307 39.77 1.22 -12.38
CA TYR A 307 39.77 1.06 -10.93
C TYR A 307 38.32 0.95 -10.43
N SER A 308 37.93 -0.26 -10.00
CA SER A 308 36.61 -0.49 -9.41
C SER A 308 36.54 0.08 -7.99
N LEU A 309 35.47 0.81 -7.71
CA LEU A 309 35.21 1.40 -6.38
C LEU A 309 33.71 1.40 -6.09
N THR A 310 33.31 1.06 -4.87
CA THR A 310 31.93 1.20 -4.41
C THR A 310 31.87 2.37 -3.43
N VAL A 311 31.16 3.43 -3.81
CA VAL A 311 30.89 4.54 -2.89
C VAL A 311 29.75 4.15 -1.98
N MET A 312 29.90 4.46 -0.70
CA MET A 312 28.88 4.34 0.33
C MET A 312 28.58 5.72 0.92
N VAL A 313 27.31 5.96 1.23
CA VAL A 313 26.85 7.09 2.03
C VAL A 313 25.91 6.60 3.11
N ARG A 314 25.96 7.20 4.30
CA ARG A 314 24.95 7.05 5.36
C ARG A 314 24.47 8.40 5.86
N ASP A 315 23.31 8.45 6.50
CA ASP A 315 22.76 9.65 7.16
C ASP A 315 22.70 9.51 8.69
N ASN A 316 22.37 10.62 9.38
CA ASN A 316 22.30 10.68 10.84
C ASN A 316 21.29 9.70 11.48
N SER A 317 20.32 9.18 10.73
CA SER A 317 19.38 8.15 11.20
C SER A 317 19.88 6.73 10.95
N GLY A 318 21.15 6.56 10.55
CA GLY A 318 21.77 5.26 10.26
C GLY A 318 21.38 4.66 8.91
N ASN A 319 20.58 5.36 8.10
CA ASN A 319 20.21 4.87 6.78
C ASN A 319 21.44 4.85 5.90
N SER A 320 21.62 3.80 5.09
CA SER A 320 22.81 3.65 4.24
C SER A 320 22.43 3.34 2.80
N ALA A 321 23.27 3.80 1.86
CA ALA A 321 23.19 3.49 0.44
C ALA A 321 24.58 3.25 -0.14
N SER A 322 24.68 2.43 -1.18
CA SER A 322 25.95 2.13 -1.85
C SER A 322 25.76 1.90 -3.34
N LYS A 323 26.69 2.39 -4.16
CA LYS A 323 26.65 2.23 -5.63
C LYS A 323 28.06 1.93 -6.17
N PRO A 324 28.23 0.90 -7.02
CA PRO A 324 29.50 0.59 -7.66
C PRO A 324 29.77 1.54 -8.83
N PHE A 325 31.04 1.85 -9.03
CA PHE A 325 31.56 2.67 -10.13
C PHE A 325 32.87 2.07 -10.65
N VAL A 326 33.21 2.40 -11.90
CA VAL A 326 34.54 2.15 -12.47
C VAL A 326 35.13 3.51 -12.82
N PHE A 327 36.26 3.85 -12.19
CA PHE A 327 37.04 5.02 -12.58
C PHE A 327 38.14 4.59 -13.55
N THR A 328 38.15 5.15 -14.76
CA THR A 328 39.16 4.84 -15.79
C THR A 328 40.09 6.03 -15.99
N VAL A 329 41.39 5.73 -15.95
CA VAL A 329 42.49 6.67 -16.18
C VAL A 329 43.12 6.32 -17.53
N ASN A 330 42.94 7.17 -18.52
CA ASN A 330 43.52 7.02 -19.85
C ASN A 330 45.04 7.26 -19.81
N PRO A 331 45.83 6.64 -20.72
CA PRO A 331 47.14 7.18 -21.07
C PRO A 331 46.99 8.57 -21.72
N ASN A 332 48.08 9.33 -21.75
CA ASN A 332 48.22 10.51 -22.62
C ASN A 332 48.87 10.09 -23.95
#